data_AF-A0A6N2ZGP9-F1
#
_entry.id   AF-A0A6N2ZGP9-F1
#
_cell.length_a   1.000
_cell.length_b   1.000
_cell.length_c   1.000
_cell.angle_alpha   90.00
_cell.angle_beta   90.00
_cell.angle_gamma   90.00
#
_symmetry.space_group_name_H-M   'P 1'
#
loop_
_entity.id
_entity.type
_entity.pdbx_description
1 polymer ?
#
loop_
_entity_poly.entity_id
_entity_poly.type
_entity_poly.pdbx_seq_one_letter_code
_entity_poly.pdbx_strand_id
1 'polypeptide(L)'
;MGGQAVIEGVMMRGSKSLATAVRTPKGNIEINYKDNRPITKKHPILNIPFLRGFFVLIESMKIGMESLNYSASFLDDEDEEPTKFELWLEKKLGKRANDVIIGFTMIISFIFSIGLFVALPTGIASIFKNMGASNLALNLIEAFIRISILIGYMYVISKMKDIYRLFQYHGAEHKTIFCYESMEELTVENVRKQPRLHPRCGTNFMFLIMFVSIVIFSCTGWGGIVERLLLRIILIPVVTGISYELIKWLGKSDGKLARIIAYPGLKLQLLTTKEPDDSQIEVAIASLKAAEGIEDLNKTIEELINTGTKTLKDNGIDTARLDTELLLGNVIEKERLYLITHKEETIGKDQCDEFFELIEKRRKKMPVKYILNKCEFMGIDLHVEEGVLIPRDDTELLVDEVLKNISEDDEKQICDLCCGSGAIGISLACLRKNIKVDLLDYYPIPEKVTLINIEKHNLQERVSFSKSDLLDVSIKASKKYDIIVSNPPYIEEEEIEKLMDDVQKYEPHTALSGGIDGLDFYKKIVNQSIEVLNENGILAFEIGYNQGKAVKSLMEEKNFKDVRVIKDFASLDRIVIGHL
;
A
#
# COMPACT_ATOMS: atom_id res chain seq x y z
N MET A 1 21.62 -2.36 6.18
CA MET A 1 20.88 -3.63 6.14
C MET A 1 21.83 -4.78 6.44
N GLY A 2 21.33 -5.98 6.75
CA GLY A 2 22.18 -7.18 6.86
C GLY A 2 21.37 -8.43 6.51
N GLY A 3 22.03 -9.47 6.02
CA GLY A 3 21.37 -10.72 5.68
C GLY A 3 22.24 -11.94 5.96
N GLN A 4 21.71 -13.10 5.60
CA GLN A 4 22.40 -14.37 5.63
C GLN A 4 21.82 -15.29 4.55
N ALA A 5 22.67 -15.89 3.73
CA ALA A 5 22.27 -16.99 2.87
C ALA A 5 21.86 -18.23 3.68
N VAL A 6 20.79 -18.88 3.22
CA VAL A 6 20.30 -20.16 3.73
C VAL A 6 20.13 -21.13 2.56
N ILE A 7 19.75 -22.39 2.83
CA ILE A 7 19.64 -23.38 1.76
C ILE A 7 18.48 -22.97 0.85
N GLU A 8 18.70 -22.89 -0.46
CA GLU A 8 17.71 -22.37 -1.41
C GLU A 8 17.11 -20.98 -1.08
N GLY A 9 17.79 -20.15 -0.30
CA GLY A 9 17.15 -18.94 0.19
C GLY A 9 18.06 -17.86 0.78
N VAL A 10 17.42 -16.77 1.17
CA VAL A 10 18.07 -15.63 1.82
C VAL A 10 17.22 -15.14 2.99
N MET A 11 17.87 -14.89 4.12
CA MET A 11 17.30 -14.14 5.23
C MET A 11 17.79 -12.70 5.18
N MET A 12 16.86 -11.75 5.27
CA MET A 12 17.13 -10.32 5.33
C MET A 12 16.63 -9.74 6.66
N ARG A 13 17.46 -8.89 7.26
CA ARG A 13 17.14 -8.11 8.46
C ARG A 13 16.91 -6.66 8.06
N GLY A 14 15.65 -6.25 8.13
CA GLY A 14 15.22 -4.88 7.91
C GLY A 14 15.24 -4.01 9.16
N SER A 15 14.71 -2.80 9.03
CA SER A 15 14.67 -1.80 10.10
C SER A 15 13.81 -2.22 11.31
N LYS A 16 12.73 -2.98 11.07
CA LYS A 16 11.75 -3.43 12.07
C LYS A 16 11.47 -4.94 12.04
N SER A 17 11.82 -5.61 10.95
CA SER A 17 11.41 -6.97 10.66
C SER A 17 12.54 -7.85 10.15
N LEU A 18 12.30 -9.15 10.16
CA LEU A 18 13.14 -10.17 9.59
C LEU A 18 12.29 -11.00 8.64
N ALA A 19 12.81 -11.25 7.44
CA ALA A 19 12.14 -12.09 6.45
C ALA A 19 13.12 -13.12 5.90
N THR A 20 12.71 -14.38 5.86
CA THR A 20 13.47 -15.47 5.21
C THR A 20 12.68 -15.95 4.01
N ALA A 21 13.19 -15.72 2.81
CA ALA A 21 12.59 -16.23 1.57
C ALA A 21 13.36 -17.46 1.08
N VAL A 22 12.63 -18.51 0.70
CA VAL A 22 13.18 -19.78 0.25
C VAL A 22 12.47 -20.21 -1.03
N ARG A 23 13.22 -20.66 -2.04
CA ARG A 23 12.67 -21.27 -3.23
C ARG A 23 12.40 -22.75 -2.96
N THR A 24 11.14 -23.14 -3.05
CA THR A 24 10.71 -24.54 -2.88
C THR A 24 11.07 -25.40 -4.09
N PRO A 25 11.13 -26.73 -3.96
CA PRO A 25 11.32 -27.65 -5.09
C PRO A 25 10.28 -27.48 -6.22
N LYS A 26 9.08 -26.98 -5.88
CA LYS A 26 8.00 -26.67 -6.84
C LYS A 26 8.20 -25.35 -7.61
N GLY A 27 9.25 -24.59 -7.28
CA GLY A 27 9.60 -23.33 -7.94
C GLY A 27 9.03 -22.08 -7.26
N ASN A 28 8.11 -22.21 -6.30
CA ASN A 28 7.50 -21.09 -5.58
C ASN A 28 8.46 -20.48 -4.54
N ILE A 29 8.31 -19.19 -4.25
CA ILE A 29 9.05 -18.47 -3.20
C ILE A 29 8.18 -18.38 -1.95
N GLU A 30 8.59 -19.06 -0.89
CA GLU A 30 7.94 -19.04 0.43
C GLU A 30 8.65 -18.08 1.37
N ILE A 31 7.91 -17.22 2.06
CA ILE A 31 8.47 -16.16 2.91
C ILE A 31 8.02 -16.34 4.35
N ASN A 32 8.96 -16.52 5.27
CA ASN A 32 8.71 -16.45 6.71
C ASN A 32 9.02 -15.06 7.24
N TYR A 33 7.97 -14.36 7.68
CA TYR A 33 8.08 -13.05 8.31
C TYR A 33 8.07 -13.15 9.83
N LYS A 34 8.97 -12.40 10.49
CA LYS A 34 9.01 -12.26 11.95
C LYS A 34 9.30 -10.81 12.33
N ASP A 35 8.56 -10.29 13.31
CA ASP A 35 8.90 -9.03 13.96
C ASP A 35 10.25 -9.14 14.68
N ASN A 36 11.18 -8.23 14.38
CA ASN A 36 12.53 -8.28 14.94
C ASN A 36 12.88 -7.00 15.71
N ARG A 37 12.75 -7.08 17.04
CA ARG A 37 13.33 -6.08 17.96
C ARG A 37 14.66 -6.61 18.50
N PRO A 38 15.81 -5.96 18.20
CA PRO A 38 17.12 -6.38 18.69
C PRO A 38 17.17 -6.55 20.21
N ILE A 39 17.85 -7.59 20.70
CA ILE A 39 17.97 -7.90 22.13
C ILE A 39 18.62 -6.76 22.91
N THR A 40 19.54 -6.02 22.29
CA THR A 40 20.20 -4.84 22.83
C THR A 40 19.27 -3.63 22.98
N LYS A 41 18.17 -3.59 22.23
CA LYS A 41 17.08 -2.61 22.42
C LYS A 41 16.06 -3.08 23.47
N LYS A 42 15.87 -4.40 23.64
CA LYS A 42 15.00 -4.97 24.69
C LYS A 42 15.62 -4.84 26.09
N HIS A 43 16.93 -5.02 26.20
CA HIS A 43 17.67 -4.91 27.45
C HIS A 43 18.86 -3.95 27.30
N PRO A 44 18.71 -2.68 27.74
CA PRO A 44 19.75 -1.65 27.57
C PRO A 44 21.11 -2.01 28.17
N ILE A 45 21.12 -2.83 29.23
CA ILE A 45 22.33 -3.32 29.90
C ILE A 45 23.22 -4.17 28.98
N LEU A 46 22.66 -4.75 27.92
CA LEU A 46 23.39 -5.55 26.92
C LEU A 46 24.03 -4.70 25.82
N ASN A 47 23.80 -3.37 25.81
CA ASN A 47 24.34 -2.46 24.80
C ASN A 47 25.66 -1.77 25.22
N ILE A 48 26.29 -2.24 26.30
CA ILE A 48 27.58 -1.72 26.77
C ILE A 48 28.65 -1.98 25.69
N PRO A 49 29.46 -0.96 25.31
CA PRO A 49 30.58 -1.15 24.38
C PRO A 49 31.48 -2.31 24.80
N PHE A 50 32.06 -3.04 23.83
CA PHE A 50 32.88 -4.24 24.06
C PHE A 50 32.16 -5.49 24.62
N LEU A 51 30.97 -5.37 25.22
CA LEU A 51 30.16 -6.55 25.62
C LEU A 51 28.99 -6.82 24.66
N ARG A 52 28.46 -5.77 24.01
CA ARG A 52 27.34 -5.91 23.07
C ARG A 52 27.63 -6.81 21.87
N GLY A 53 28.88 -6.84 21.40
CA GLY A 53 29.27 -7.66 20.24
C GLY A 53 29.03 -9.15 20.48
N PHE A 54 29.30 -9.61 21.72
CA PHE A 54 29.04 -10.98 22.14
C PHE A 54 27.54 -11.32 22.09
N PHE A 55 26.68 -10.46 22.66
CA PHE A 55 25.23 -10.69 22.65
C PHE A 55 24.60 -10.60 21.26
N VAL A 56 25.08 -9.67 20.42
CA VAL A 56 24.64 -9.57 19.02
C VAL A 56 25.05 -10.81 18.22
N LEU A 57 26.23 -11.36 18.47
CA LEU A 57 26.66 -12.61 17.83
C LEU A 57 25.75 -13.79 18.24
N ILE A 58 25.44 -13.94 19.53
CA ILE A 58 24.51 -14.98 20.01
C ILE A 58 23.12 -14.83 19.37
N GLU A 59 22.58 -13.60 19.33
CA GLU A 59 21.30 -13.32 18.67
C GLU A 59 21.35 -13.72 17.18
N SER A 60 22.41 -13.30 16.47
CA SER A 60 22.59 -13.61 15.05
C SER A 60 22.73 -15.11 14.80
N MET A 61 23.44 -15.86 15.67
CA MET A 61 23.56 -17.31 15.56
C MET A 61 22.22 -18.01 15.76
N LYS A 62 21.42 -17.58 16.74
CA LYS A 62 20.09 -18.13 16.98
C LYS A 62 19.17 -17.90 15.79
N ILE A 63 19.10 -16.66 15.29
CA ILE A 63 18.30 -16.29 14.11
C ILE A 63 18.77 -17.06 12.87
N GLY A 64 20.09 -17.17 12.68
CA GLY A 64 20.69 -17.91 11.57
C GLY A 64 20.33 -19.39 11.61
N MET A 65 20.39 -20.05 12.77
CA MET A 65 19.96 -21.44 12.94
C MET A 65 18.46 -21.62 12.69
N GLU A 66 17.61 -20.72 13.21
CA GLU A 66 16.18 -20.77 12.95
C GLU A 66 15.87 -20.64 11.44
N SER A 67 16.57 -19.75 10.75
CA SER A 67 16.39 -19.51 9.31
C SER A 67 16.89 -20.70 8.47
N LEU A 68 18.01 -21.31 8.87
CA LEU A 68 18.54 -22.52 8.23
C LEU A 68 17.59 -23.71 8.42
N ASN A 69 17.05 -23.89 9.63
CA ASN A 69 16.07 -24.95 9.90
C ASN A 69 14.78 -24.74 9.10
N TYR A 70 14.31 -23.49 9.02
CA TYR A 70 13.17 -23.15 8.16
C TYR A 70 13.45 -23.50 6.70
N SER A 71 14.61 -23.13 6.15
CA SER A 71 14.95 -23.49 4.76
C SER A 71 15.08 -24.99 4.53
N ALA A 72 15.65 -25.72 5.51
CA ALA A 72 15.83 -27.16 5.41
C ALA A 72 14.49 -27.90 5.40
N SER A 73 13.45 -27.39 6.08
CA SER A 73 12.12 -28.04 6.09
C SER A 73 11.41 -28.10 4.72
N PHE A 74 11.89 -27.35 3.72
CA PHE A 74 11.37 -27.43 2.34
C PHE A 74 12.15 -28.43 1.46
N LEU A 75 13.22 -29.02 1.99
CA LEU A 75 14.11 -29.96 1.32
C LEU A 75 14.01 -31.37 1.89
N ASP A 76 13.11 -31.60 2.85
CA ASP A 76 12.81 -32.96 3.32
C ASP A 76 12.20 -33.73 2.14
N ASP A 77 13.06 -34.47 1.43
CA ASP A 77 12.68 -35.42 0.40
C ASP A 77 11.93 -36.57 1.07
N GLU A 78 10.64 -36.71 0.78
CA GLU A 78 9.83 -37.87 1.20
C GLU A 78 10.33 -39.21 0.59
N ASP A 79 11.34 -39.17 -0.30
CA ASP A 79 11.82 -40.28 -1.13
C ASP A 79 13.20 -40.86 -0.74
N GLU A 80 13.90 -40.34 0.29
CA GLU A 80 15.15 -40.98 0.76
C GLU A 80 14.86 -42.21 1.63
N GLU A 81 15.24 -43.40 1.17
CA GLU A 81 15.12 -44.63 1.96
C GLU A 81 15.99 -44.56 3.23
N PRO A 82 15.42 -44.74 4.43
CA PRO A 82 16.17 -44.65 5.67
C PRO A 82 17.24 -45.74 5.73
N THR A 83 18.45 -45.36 6.12
CA THR A 83 19.57 -46.28 6.25
C THR A 83 19.30 -47.36 7.31
N LYS A 84 20.00 -48.50 7.21
CA LYS A 84 19.90 -49.60 8.20
C LYS A 84 20.14 -49.14 9.65
N PHE A 85 20.92 -48.07 9.84
CA PHE A 85 21.16 -47.46 11.14
C PHE A 85 19.96 -46.63 11.61
N GLU A 86 19.37 -45.81 10.74
CA GLU A 86 18.16 -45.02 11.03
C GLU A 86 16.97 -45.91 11.36
N LEU A 87 16.72 -46.96 10.56
CA LEU A 87 15.69 -47.97 10.84
C LEU A 87 15.91 -48.68 12.19
N TRP A 88 17.16 -48.97 12.56
CA TRP A 88 17.48 -49.55 13.87
C TRP A 88 17.23 -48.57 15.02
N LEU A 89 17.57 -47.29 14.81
CA LEU A 89 17.42 -46.23 15.81
C LEU A 89 15.96 -45.87 16.04
N GLU A 90 15.18 -45.74 14.97
CA GLU A 90 13.74 -45.50 14.99
C GLU A 90 13.00 -46.64 15.70
N LYS A 91 13.40 -47.90 15.45
CA LYS A 91 12.86 -49.08 16.13
C LYS A 91 13.16 -49.11 17.63
N LYS A 92 14.22 -48.43 18.10
CA LYS A 92 14.67 -48.45 19.50
C LYS A 92 14.26 -47.21 20.30
N LEU A 93 14.13 -46.06 19.64
CA LEU A 93 13.91 -44.75 20.27
C LEU A 93 12.63 -44.04 19.79
N GLY A 94 11.91 -44.59 18.81
CA GLY A 94 10.67 -44.03 18.26
C GLY A 94 10.87 -42.62 17.71
N LYS A 95 9.87 -41.74 17.92
CA LYS A 95 9.85 -40.36 17.41
C LYS A 95 11.01 -39.46 17.86
N ARG A 96 11.84 -39.88 18.82
CA ARG A 96 13.03 -39.13 19.29
C ARG A 96 14.31 -39.51 18.56
N ALA A 97 14.27 -40.44 17.60
CA ALA A 97 15.45 -40.89 16.88
C ALA A 97 16.14 -39.74 16.12
N ASN A 98 15.37 -38.91 15.41
CA ASN A 98 15.91 -37.77 14.65
C ASN A 98 16.59 -36.73 15.54
N ASP A 99 15.99 -36.38 16.69
CA ASP A 99 16.59 -35.46 17.65
C ASP A 99 17.93 -35.98 18.18
N VAL A 100 18.04 -37.29 18.41
CA VAL A 100 19.27 -37.95 18.88
C VAL A 100 20.33 -37.97 17.78
N ILE A 101 19.95 -38.23 16.53
CA ILE A 101 20.86 -38.20 15.37
C ILE A 101 21.43 -36.79 15.19
N ILE A 102 20.56 -35.77 15.19
CA ILE A 102 20.96 -34.37 15.08
C ILE A 102 21.91 -34.00 16.23
N GLY A 103 21.55 -34.35 17.47
CA GLY A 103 22.38 -34.11 18.65
C GLY A 103 23.77 -34.78 18.56
N PHE A 104 23.83 -36.02 18.11
CA PHE A 104 25.08 -36.76 17.93
C PHE A 104 25.95 -36.15 16.82
N THR A 105 25.36 -35.81 15.68
CA THR A 105 26.04 -35.15 14.55
C THR A 105 26.60 -33.78 14.95
N MET A 106 25.87 -33.01 15.76
CA MET A 106 26.36 -31.74 16.31
C MET A 106 27.58 -31.95 17.22
N ILE A 107 27.56 -32.96 18.09
CA ILE A 107 28.69 -33.28 18.98
C ILE A 107 29.93 -33.69 18.16
N ILE A 108 29.78 -34.57 17.17
CA ILE A 108 30.89 -34.97 16.29
C ILE A 108 31.45 -33.76 15.54
N SER A 109 30.58 -32.93 14.96
CA SER A 109 30.98 -31.73 14.22
C SER A 109 31.73 -30.75 15.11
N PHE A 110 31.30 -30.61 16.37
CA PHE A 110 31.96 -29.77 17.36
C PHE A 110 33.35 -30.31 17.75
N ILE A 111 33.48 -31.61 18.00
CA ILE A 111 34.77 -32.27 18.28
C ILE A 111 35.72 -32.12 17.10
N PHE A 112 35.22 -32.36 15.87
CA PHE A 112 35.99 -32.19 14.65
C PHE A 112 36.47 -30.75 14.49
N SER A 113 35.60 -29.76 14.73
CA SER A 113 35.94 -28.34 14.67
C SER A 113 37.03 -27.95 15.70
N ILE A 114 36.91 -28.41 16.96
CA ILE A 114 37.97 -28.21 17.97
C ILE A 114 39.27 -28.88 17.53
N GLY A 115 39.19 -30.11 17.02
CA GLY A 115 40.35 -30.84 16.51
C GLY A 115 41.08 -30.07 15.41
N LEU A 116 40.33 -29.64 14.39
CA LEU A 116 40.87 -29.02 13.19
C LEU A 116 41.35 -27.58 13.42
N PHE A 117 40.58 -26.75 14.13
CA PHE A 117 40.85 -25.31 14.25
C PHE A 117 41.58 -24.91 15.54
N VAL A 118 41.64 -25.81 16.54
CA VAL A 118 42.27 -25.53 17.83
C VAL A 118 43.42 -26.49 18.11
N ALA A 119 43.16 -27.79 18.16
CA ALA A 119 44.17 -28.77 18.56
C ALA A 119 45.29 -28.92 17.51
N LEU A 120 44.94 -29.03 16.23
CA LEU A 120 45.90 -29.23 15.14
C LEU A 120 46.90 -28.05 14.99
N PRO A 121 46.47 -26.76 14.90
CA PRO A 121 47.40 -25.64 14.89
C PRO A 121 48.31 -25.60 16.12
N THR A 122 47.76 -25.89 17.30
CA THR A 122 48.51 -25.93 18.57
C THR A 122 49.57 -27.04 18.55
N GLY A 123 49.21 -28.23 18.06
CA GLY A 123 50.10 -29.38 17.95
C GLY A 123 51.26 -29.08 17.00
N ILE A 124 50.98 -28.55 15.81
CA ILE A 124 52.01 -28.18 14.84
C ILE A 124 52.92 -27.08 15.40
N ALA A 125 52.37 -26.02 16.00
CA ALA A 125 53.16 -24.96 16.60
C ALA A 125 54.05 -25.46 17.76
N SER A 126 53.59 -26.45 18.53
CA SER A 126 54.36 -27.04 19.63
C SER A 126 55.63 -27.77 19.16
N ILE A 127 55.71 -28.21 17.90
CA ILE A 127 56.93 -28.77 17.32
C ILE A 127 58.04 -27.71 17.31
N PHE A 128 57.70 -26.45 16.98
CA PHE A 128 58.64 -25.34 16.97
C PHE A 128 59.07 -24.90 18.38
N LYS A 129 58.30 -25.25 19.42
CA LYS A 129 58.70 -25.01 20.82
C LYS A 129 59.95 -25.84 21.15
N ASN A 130 59.99 -27.09 20.70
CA ASN A 130 61.13 -27.98 20.89
C ASN A 130 62.38 -27.51 20.12
N MET A 131 62.23 -26.55 19.20
CA MET A 131 63.32 -25.92 18.44
C MET A 131 63.79 -24.58 19.04
N GLY A 132 63.27 -24.18 20.22
CA GLY A 132 63.69 -22.97 20.93
C GLY A 132 62.99 -21.68 20.53
N ALA A 133 61.84 -21.74 19.84
CA ALA A 133 61.07 -20.55 19.48
C ALA A 133 60.49 -19.82 20.71
N SER A 134 60.48 -18.49 20.67
CA SER A 134 59.89 -17.65 21.73
C SER A 134 58.36 -17.79 21.77
N ASN A 135 57.75 -17.49 22.92
CA ASN A 135 56.29 -17.57 23.09
C ASN A 135 55.52 -16.72 22.04
N LEU A 136 56.05 -15.54 21.69
CA LEU A 136 55.47 -14.69 20.65
C LEU A 136 55.54 -15.36 19.28
N ALA A 137 56.69 -15.94 18.92
CA ALA A 137 56.86 -16.63 17.65
C ALA A 137 55.92 -17.85 17.54
N LEU A 138 55.76 -18.61 18.63
CA LEU A 138 54.85 -19.75 18.67
C LEU A 138 53.38 -19.35 18.47
N ASN A 139 52.93 -18.25 19.11
CA ASN A 139 51.58 -17.71 18.93
C ASN A 139 51.33 -17.23 17.49
N LEU A 140 52.33 -16.61 16.85
CA LEU A 140 52.25 -16.16 15.46
C LEU A 140 52.26 -17.33 14.46
N ILE A 141 53.08 -18.37 14.70
CA ILE A 141 53.10 -19.59 13.89
C ILE A 141 51.74 -20.29 13.95
N GLU A 142 51.18 -20.45 15.16
CA GLU A 142 49.86 -21.05 15.32
C GLU A 142 48.77 -20.25 14.58
N ALA A 143 48.81 -18.92 14.71
CA ALA A 143 47.90 -18.02 14.02
C ALA A 143 47.95 -18.21 12.49
N PHE A 144 49.16 -18.27 11.93
CA PHE A 144 49.38 -18.47 10.50
C PHE A 144 48.86 -19.83 10.02
N ILE A 145 49.13 -20.90 10.78
CA ILE A 145 48.64 -22.26 10.48
C ILE A 145 47.12 -22.29 10.52
N ARG A 146 46.49 -21.67 11.53
CA ARG A 146 45.04 -21.60 11.64
C ARG A 146 44.40 -20.87 10.47
N ILE A 147 44.96 -19.74 10.04
CA ILE A 147 44.50 -19.00 8.85
C ILE A 147 44.62 -19.88 7.60
N SER A 148 45.76 -20.55 7.44
CA SER A 148 46.01 -21.43 6.29
C SER A 148 45.01 -22.60 6.23
N ILE A 149 44.74 -23.24 7.37
CA ILE A 149 43.73 -24.31 7.49
C ILE A 149 42.34 -23.77 7.14
N LEU A 150 41.96 -22.60 7.65
CA LEU A 150 40.65 -22.03 7.36
C LEU A 150 40.47 -21.72 5.86
N ILE A 151 41.44 -21.04 5.24
CA ILE A 151 41.36 -20.71 3.81
C ILE A 151 41.34 -21.99 2.98
N GLY A 152 42.18 -22.98 3.31
CA GLY A 152 42.19 -24.28 2.64
C GLY A 152 40.87 -25.02 2.78
N TYR A 153 40.31 -25.08 3.99
CA TYR A 153 39.00 -25.67 4.27
C TYR A 153 37.90 -24.99 3.46
N MET A 154 37.83 -23.65 3.48
CA MET A 154 36.85 -22.87 2.73
C MET A 154 36.97 -23.10 1.22
N TYR A 155 38.19 -23.18 0.70
CA TYR A 155 38.43 -23.49 -0.70
C TYR A 155 37.91 -24.89 -1.08
N VAL A 156 38.16 -25.91 -0.24
CA VAL A 156 37.71 -27.29 -0.49
C VAL A 156 36.18 -27.37 -0.48
N ILE A 157 35.53 -26.86 0.57
CA ILE A 157 34.06 -26.93 0.66
C ILE A 157 33.38 -26.07 -0.42
N SER A 158 34.01 -24.99 -0.89
CA SER A 158 33.45 -24.17 -1.98
C SER A 158 33.28 -24.91 -3.31
N LYS A 159 33.88 -26.11 -3.45
CA LYS A 159 33.74 -26.98 -4.62
C LYS A 159 32.57 -27.96 -4.50
N MET A 160 31.97 -28.12 -3.31
CA MET A 160 30.78 -28.94 -3.11
C MET A 160 29.58 -28.22 -3.72
N LYS A 161 28.70 -28.95 -4.44
CA LYS A 161 27.59 -28.35 -5.19
C LYS A 161 26.66 -27.50 -4.31
N ASP A 162 26.28 -28.03 -3.15
CA ASP A 162 25.32 -27.36 -2.26
C ASP A 162 25.92 -26.11 -1.63
N ILE A 163 27.20 -26.17 -1.25
CA ILE A 163 27.94 -25.02 -0.71
C ILE A 163 28.19 -23.96 -1.79
N TYR A 164 28.49 -24.39 -3.03
CA TYR A 164 28.63 -23.47 -4.15
C TYR A 164 27.31 -22.71 -4.38
N ARG A 165 26.18 -23.42 -4.37
CA ARG A 165 24.85 -22.85 -4.50
C ARG A 165 24.49 -21.91 -3.35
N LEU A 166 24.81 -22.28 -2.11
CA LEU A 166 24.68 -21.40 -0.94
C LEU A 166 25.50 -20.11 -1.10
N PHE A 167 26.73 -20.20 -1.62
CA PHE A 167 27.56 -19.02 -1.91
C PHE A 167 27.02 -18.15 -3.05
N GLN A 168 26.21 -18.70 -3.97
CA GLN A 168 25.49 -17.89 -4.95
C GLN A 168 24.37 -17.09 -4.29
N TYR A 169 23.54 -17.70 -3.43
CA TYR A 169 22.54 -16.98 -2.64
C TYR A 169 23.16 -15.88 -1.76
N HIS A 170 24.36 -16.11 -1.22
CA HIS A 170 25.13 -15.07 -0.52
C HIS A 170 25.57 -13.94 -1.45
N GLY A 171 25.91 -14.25 -2.71
CA GLY A 171 26.13 -13.25 -3.75
C GLY A 171 24.88 -12.44 -4.05
N ALA A 172 23.72 -13.10 -4.19
CA ALA A 172 22.42 -12.45 -4.39
C ALA A 172 22.07 -11.51 -3.22
N GLU A 173 22.25 -11.96 -1.98
CA GLU A 173 22.07 -11.14 -0.78
C GLU A 173 22.85 -9.81 -0.87
N HIS A 174 24.15 -9.89 -1.14
CA HIS A 174 25.00 -8.70 -1.21
C HIS A 174 24.57 -7.74 -2.32
N LYS A 175 24.31 -8.27 -3.51
CA LYS A 175 23.90 -7.45 -4.66
C LYS A 175 22.57 -6.76 -4.41
N THR A 176 21.60 -7.46 -3.81
CA THR A 176 20.29 -6.89 -3.48
C THR A 176 20.40 -5.79 -2.42
N ILE A 177 21.25 -5.98 -1.40
CA ILE A 177 21.53 -4.94 -0.41
C ILE A 177 22.16 -3.71 -1.07
N PHE A 178 23.14 -3.88 -1.96
CA PHE A 178 23.77 -2.75 -2.67
C PHE A 178 22.79 -1.99 -3.57
N CYS A 179 21.89 -2.70 -4.27
CA CYS A 179 20.85 -2.08 -5.09
C CYS A 179 19.94 -1.19 -4.22
N TYR A 180 19.48 -1.74 -3.09
CA TYR A 180 18.65 -1.01 -2.13
C TYR A 180 19.37 0.21 -1.53
N GLU A 181 20.64 0.06 -1.14
CA GLU A 181 21.41 1.15 -0.54
C GLU A 181 21.82 2.23 -1.54
N SER A 182 21.89 1.88 -2.83
CA SER A 182 22.08 2.83 -3.94
C SER A 182 20.77 3.53 -4.33
N MET A 183 19.65 3.21 -3.66
CA MET A 183 18.31 3.70 -3.97
C MET A 183 17.85 3.41 -5.40
N GLU A 184 18.34 2.31 -5.97
CA GLU A 184 17.87 1.81 -7.26
C GLU A 184 16.62 0.95 -7.06
N GLU A 185 15.78 0.86 -8.10
CA GLU A 185 14.61 -0.01 -8.08
C GLU A 185 15.02 -1.49 -8.00
N LEU A 186 14.36 -2.24 -7.10
CA LEU A 186 14.65 -3.65 -6.80
C LEU A 186 14.15 -4.59 -7.91
N THR A 187 14.78 -4.51 -9.07
CA THR A 187 14.57 -5.38 -10.22
C THR A 187 15.76 -6.33 -10.39
N VAL A 188 15.53 -7.48 -11.04
CA VAL A 188 16.60 -8.45 -11.33
C VAL A 188 17.73 -7.81 -12.13
N GLU A 189 17.40 -6.93 -13.09
CA GLU A 189 18.38 -6.28 -13.94
C GLU A 189 19.29 -5.32 -13.16
N ASN A 190 18.72 -4.50 -12.27
CA ASN A 190 19.48 -3.55 -11.46
C ASN A 190 20.36 -4.29 -10.44
N VAL A 191 19.79 -5.27 -9.74
CA VAL A 191 20.53 -6.10 -8.78
C VAL A 191 21.70 -6.81 -9.45
N ARG A 192 21.53 -7.33 -10.67
CA ARG A 192 22.60 -8.05 -11.40
C ARG A 192 23.87 -7.21 -11.57
N LYS A 193 23.73 -5.89 -11.77
CA LYS A 193 24.83 -4.93 -12.02
C LYS A 193 25.65 -4.62 -10.74
N GLN A 194 25.10 -4.89 -9.56
CA GLN A 194 25.71 -4.55 -8.29
C GLN A 194 26.89 -5.47 -7.91
N PRO A 195 27.85 -5.00 -7.08
CA PRO A 195 28.99 -5.80 -6.65
C PRO A 195 28.59 -6.83 -5.59
N ARG A 196 29.21 -8.02 -5.62
CA ARG A 196 29.01 -9.06 -4.59
C ARG A 196 29.96 -8.97 -3.39
N LEU A 197 30.79 -7.92 -3.31
CA LEU A 197 31.81 -7.76 -2.25
C LEU A 197 31.38 -6.65 -1.30
N HIS A 198 30.88 -7.03 -0.13
CA HIS A 198 30.24 -6.09 0.80
C HIS A 198 31.08 -5.91 2.09
N PRO A 199 31.43 -4.67 2.50
CA PRO A 199 32.29 -4.44 3.68
C PRO A 199 31.67 -4.80 5.04
N ARG A 200 30.33 -4.95 5.12
CA ARG A 200 29.57 -5.25 6.35
C ARG A 200 29.14 -6.72 6.45
N CYS A 201 29.66 -7.58 5.57
CA CYS A 201 29.37 -9.01 5.54
C CYS A 201 29.96 -9.75 6.77
N GLY A 202 29.27 -10.82 7.20
CA GLY A 202 29.72 -11.73 8.26
C GLY A 202 31.09 -12.39 7.98
N THR A 203 31.46 -12.63 6.72
CA THR A 203 32.81 -13.14 6.37
C THR A 203 33.91 -12.14 6.74
N ASN A 204 33.65 -10.83 6.59
CA ASN A 204 34.57 -9.80 7.06
C ASN A 204 34.64 -9.78 8.59
N PHE A 205 33.51 -10.02 9.27
CA PHE A 205 33.46 -10.17 10.72
C PHE A 205 34.29 -11.37 11.22
N MET A 206 34.19 -12.53 10.57
CA MET A 206 35.00 -13.71 10.88
C MET A 206 36.50 -13.41 10.75
N PHE A 207 36.91 -12.75 9.68
CA PHE A 207 38.31 -12.31 9.52
C PHE A 207 38.74 -11.37 10.65
N LEU A 208 37.91 -10.39 11.03
CA LEU A 208 38.21 -9.48 12.14
C LEU A 208 38.32 -10.20 13.48
N ILE A 209 37.48 -11.22 13.73
CA ILE A 209 37.59 -12.07 14.92
C ILE A 209 38.94 -12.77 14.93
N MET A 210 39.36 -13.34 13.80
CA MET A 210 40.67 -13.99 13.71
C MET A 210 41.81 -13.00 13.94
N PHE A 211 41.78 -11.85 13.27
CA PHE A 211 42.81 -10.82 13.43
C PHE A 211 42.93 -10.34 14.88
N VAL A 212 41.81 -9.98 15.50
CA VAL A 212 41.76 -9.55 16.92
C VAL A 212 42.20 -10.68 17.84
N SER A 213 41.80 -11.93 17.56
CA SER A 213 42.26 -13.10 18.31
C SER A 213 43.77 -13.22 18.28
N ILE A 214 44.41 -13.03 17.14
CA ILE A 214 45.88 -13.12 17.00
C ILE A 214 46.54 -12.08 17.88
N VAL A 215 46.07 -10.83 17.84
CA VAL A 215 46.60 -9.75 18.68
C VAL A 215 46.45 -10.09 20.17
N ILE A 216 45.24 -10.45 20.61
CA ILE A 216 44.96 -10.74 22.02
C ILE A 216 45.75 -11.94 22.53
N PHE A 217 45.74 -13.05 21.79
CA PHE A 217 46.45 -14.27 22.21
C PHE A 217 47.97 -14.14 22.06
N SER A 218 48.49 -13.23 21.22
CA SER A 218 49.93 -12.94 21.17
C SER A 218 50.48 -12.40 22.50
N CYS A 219 49.62 -11.75 23.30
CA CYS A 219 49.94 -11.24 24.63
C CYS A 219 49.76 -12.29 25.74
N THR A 220 49.28 -13.50 25.42
CA THR A 220 49.11 -14.60 26.38
C THR A 220 50.32 -15.54 26.39
N GLY A 221 50.65 -16.12 27.55
CA GLY A 221 51.76 -17.06 27.69
C GLY A 221 51.56 -18.39 26.95
N TRP A 222 52.64 -19.14 26.76
CA TRP A 222 52.63 -20.46 26.11
C TRP A 222 52.49 -21.59 27.16
N GLY A 223 51.35 -21.59 27.84
CA GLY A 223 50.98 -22.57 28.87
C GLY A 223 50.56 -23.93 28.32
N GLY A 224 49.88 -24.72 29.15
CA GLY A 224 49.35 -26.04 28.75
C GLY A 224 48.22 -25.95 27.72
N ILE A 225 47.92 -27.05 27.02
CA ILE A 225 46.81 -27.11 26.04
C ILE A 225 45.46 -26.75 26.71
N VAL A 226 45.21 -27.28 27.91
CA VAL A 226 43.98 -27.03 28.68
C VAL A 226 43.89 -25.58 29.14
N GLU A 227 44.98 -25.02 29.67
CA GLU A 227 45.05 -23.62 30.09
C GLU A 227 44.74 -22.67 28.93
N ARG A 228 45.31 -22.94 27.76
CA ARG A 228 45.04 -22.17 26.53
C ARG A 228 43.60 -22.31 26.05
N LEU A 229 43.01 -23.50 26.16
CA LEU A 229 41.60 -23.72 25.83
C LEU A 229 40.70 -22.89 26.75
N LEU A 230 40.96 -22.88 28.05
CA LEU A 230 40.22 -22.08 29.02
C LEU A 230 40.37 -20.58 28.75
N LEU A 231 41.60 -20.10 28.53
CA LEU A 231 41.85 -18.69 28.18
C LEU A 231 41.12 -18.27 26.91
N ARG A 232 41.03 -19.15 25.90
CA ARG A 232 40.27 -18.87 24.68
C ARG A 232 38.80 -18.71 24.97
N ILE A 233 38.19 -19.62 25.72
CA ILE A 233 36.77 -19.56 26.06
C ILE A 233 36.46 -18.28 26.85
N ILE A 234 37.28 -17.97 27.86
CA ILE A 234 37.10 -16.78 28.71
C ILE A 234 37.24 -15.48 27.90
N LEU A 235 38.10 -15.45 26.88
CA LEU A 235 38.36 -14.25 26.06
C LEU A 235 37.43 -14.10 24.85
N ILE A 236 36.54 -15.06 24.56
CA ILE A 236 35.55 -14.95 23.46
C ILE A 236 34.75 -13.63 23.52
N PRO A 237 34.19 -13.21 24.68
CA PRO A 237 33.45 -11.96 24.76
C PRO A 237 34.29 -10.73 24.40
N VAL A 238 35.57 -10.71 24.81
CA VAL A 238 36.49 -9.60 24.53
C VAL A 238 36.82 -9.54 23.04
N VAL A 239 37.18 -10.68 22.44
CA VAL A 239 37.49 -10.79 21.01
C VAL A 239 36.29 -10.33 20.18
N THR A 240 35.12 -10.93 20.42
CA THR A 240 33.89 -10.64 19.66
C THR A 240 33.42 -9.20 19.86
N GLY A 241 33.59 -8.66 21.08
CA GLY A 241 33.34 -7.27 21.41
C GLY A 241 34.16 -6.29 20.59
N ILE A 242 35.50 -6.45 20.59
CA ILE A 242 36.41 -5.59 19.84
C ILE A 242 36.17 -5.73 18.33
N SER A 243 36.02 -6.96 17.82
CA SER A 243 35.72 -7.20 16.41
C SER A 243 34.40 -6.56 15.98
N TYR A 244 33.39 -6.51 16.86
CA TYR A 244 32.10 -5.88 16.57
C TYR A 244 32.22 -4.35 16.48
N GLU A 245 33.01 -3.73 17.36
CA GLU A 245 33.28 -2.28 17.25
C GLU A 245 34.06 -1.95 15.98
N LEU A 246 35.02 -2.80 15.59
CA LEU A 246 35.78 -2.64 14.35
C LEU A 246 34.88 -2.72 13.12
N ILE A 247 34.01 -3.74 13.01
CA ILE A 247 33.12 -3.84 11.84
C ILE A 247 32.08 -2.70 11.79
N LYS A 248 31.61 -2.25 12.95
CA LYS A 248 30.71 -1.09 13.05
C LYS A 248 31.40 0.20 12.62
N TRP A 249 32.67 0.37 12.99
CA TRP A 249 33.49 1.50 12.55
C TRP A 249 33.77 1.45 11.03
N LEU A 250 34.08 0.27 10.48
CA LEU A 250 34.25 0.06 9.04
C LEU A 250 32.97 0.38 8.27
N GLY A 251 31.80 0.05 8.81
CA GLY A 251 30.51 0.38 8.21
C GLY A 251 30.14 1.87 8.19
N LYS A 252 30.90 2.73 8.89
CA LYS A 252 30.68 4.19 8.97
C LYS A 252 31.80 5.02 8.34
N SER A 253 32.89 4.39 7.89
CA SER A 253 34.14 5.07 7.55
C SER A 253 34.62 4.68 6.15
N ASP A 254 34.75 5.66 5.25
CA ASP A 254 35.27 5.45 3.89
C ASP A 254 36.77 5.77 3.72
N GLY A 255 37.45 6.07 4.84
CA GLY A 255 38.86 6.47 4.86
C GLY A 255 39.83 5.38 4.39
N LYS A 256 41.04 5.79 4.01
CA LYS A 256 42.11 4.88 3.52
C LYS A 256 42.40 3.74 4.51
N LEU A 257 42.41 4.03 5.81
CA LEU A 257 42.66 3.03 6.85
C LEU A 257 41.54 1.97 6.93
N ALA A 258 40.27 2.39 6.78
CA ALA A 258 39.14 1.46 6.77
C ALA A 258 39.22 0.50 5.57
N ARG A 259 39.59 1.01 4.39
CA ARG A 259 39.80 0.17 3.20
C ARG A 259 40.92 -0.84 3.37
N ILE A 260 42.05 -0.45 3.99
CA ILE A 260 43.17 -1.35 4.28
C ILE A 260 42.74 -2.48 5.22
N ILE A 261 42.02 -2.15 6.29
CA ILE A 261 41.58 -3.13 7.29
C ILE A 261 40.50 -4.07 6.72
N ALA A 262 39.58 -3.57 5.89
CA ALA A 262 38.53 -4.37 5.27
C ALA A 262 39.03 -5.24 4.10
N TYR A 263 40.13 -4.87 3.44
CA TYR A 263 40.59 -5.50 2.20
C TYR A 263 40.81 -7.02 2.29
N PRO A 264 41.48 -7.57 3.32
CA PRO A 264 41.66 -9.02 3.42
C PRO A 264 40.33 -9.76 3.56
N GLY A 265 39.38 -9.21 4.33
CA GLY A 265 38.04 -9.77 4.48
C GLY A 265 37.22 -9.70 3.19
N LEU A 266 37.35 -8.63 2.41
CA LEU A 266 36.75 -8.52 1.08
C LEU A 266 37.34 -9.55 0.10
N LYS A 267 38.64 -9.83 0.16
CA LYS A 267 39.25 -10.89 -0.66
C LYS A 267 38.79 -12.29 -0.24
N LEU A 268 38.56 -12.52 1.05
CA LEU A 268 37.99 -13.78 1.52
C LEU A 268 36.59 -14.03 0.95
N GLN A 269 35.81 -12.97 0.71
CA GLN A 269 34.49 -13.10 0.08
C GLN A 269 34.55 -13.64 -1.35
N LEU A 270 35.68 -13.56 -2.05
CA LEU A 270 35.83 -14.22 -3.36
C LEU A 270 35.68 -15.75 -3.27
N LEU A 271 35.95 -16.31 -2.09
CA LEU A 271 35.75 -17.73 -1.79
C LEU A 271 34.33 -18.02 -1.29
N THR A 272 33.71 -17.10 -0.53
CA THR A 272 32.39 -17.30 0.12
C THR A 272 31.20 -16.72 -0.62
N THR A 273 31.42 -16.03 -1.74
CA THR A 273 30.35 -15.57 -2.63
C THR A 273 30.64 -16.03 -4.06
N LYS A 274 29.58 -16.33 -4.79
CA LYS A 274 29.58 -16.68 -6.22
C LYS A 274 28.55 -15.82 -6.95
N GLU A 275 28.64 -15.75 -8.27
CA GLU A 275 27.64 -15.02 -9.06
C GLU A 275 26.31 -15.78 -9.01
N PRO A 276 25.22 -15.12 -8.58
CA PRO A 276 23.90 -15.71 -8.57
C PRO A 276 23.28 -15.75 -9.98
N ASP A 277 22.37 -16.69 -10.17
CA ASP A 277 21.42 -16.64 -11.28
C ASP A 277 20.21 -15.74 -10.95
N ASP A 278 19.38 -15.49 -11.96
CA ASP A 278 18.22 -14.61 -11.83
C ASP A 278 17.19 -15.15 -10.83
N SER A 279 17.02 -16.47 -10.76
CA SER A 279 16.08 -17.11 -9.83
C SER A 279 16.50 -16.91 -8.36
N GLN A 280 17.80 -16.85 -8.10
CA GLN A 280 18.36 -16.57 -6.77
C GLN A 280 18.23 -15.08 -6.42
N ILE A 281 18.37 -14.20 -7.41
CA ILE A 281 18.16 -12.75 -7.26
C ILE A 281 16.70 -12.46 -6.89
N GLU A 282 15.74 -13.10 -7.55
CA GLU A 282 14.30 -12.97 -7.23
C GLU A 282 14.01 -13.29 -5.76
N VAL A 283 14.58 -14.39 -5.24
CA VAL A 283 14.42 -14.78 -3.84
C VAL A 283 15.02 -13.74 -2.89
N ALA A 284 16.19 -13.22 -3.22
CA ALA A 284 16.83 -12.17 -2.43
C ALA A 284 16.03 -10.86 -2.44
N ILE A 285 15.44 -10.48 -3.58
CA ILE A 285 14.56 -9.31 -3.72
C ILE A 285 13.30 -9.50 -2.86
N ALA A 286 12.63 -10.65 -2.99
CA ALA A 286 11.44 -10.98 -2.22
C ALA A 286 11.70 -10.93 -0.70
N SER A 287 12.83 -11.50 -0.26
CA SER A 287 13.27 -11.43 1.14
C SER A 287 13.48 -9.99 1.60
N LEU A 288 14.17 -9.15 0.82
CA LEU A 288 14.45 -7.76 1.20
C LEU A 288 13.18 -6.92 1.22
N LYS A 289 12.31 -7.07 0.21
CA LYS A 289 11.02 -6.38 0.12
C LYS A 289 10.15 -6.71 1.33
N ALA A 290 9.99 -8.00 1.64
CA ALA A 290 9.25 -8.43 2.82
C ALA A 290 9.87 -7.93 4.14
N ALA A 291 11.21 -7.89 4.24
CA ALA A 291 11.89 -7.41 5.44
C ALA A 291 11.73 -5.90 5.67
N GLU A 292 11.59 -5.10 4.61
CA GLU A 292 11.37 -3.65 4.68
C GLU A 292 9.89 -3.25 4.63
N GLY A 293 8.98 -4.20 4.40
CA GLY A 293 7.55 -3.90 4.20
C GLY A 293 7.28 -3.19 2.87
N ILE A 294 8.14 -3.42 1.87
CA ILE A 294 7.94 -2.98 0.49
C ILE A 294 7.02 -4.03 -0.14
N GLU A 295 5.71 -3.81 -0.11
CA GLU A 295 4.79 -4.64 -0.89
C GLU A 295 5.09 -4.47 -2.39
N ASP A 296 5.04 -5.55 -3.16
CA ASP A 296 5.11 -5.49 -4.63
C ASP A 296 3.81 -4.83 -5.14
N LEU A 297 3.92 -3.57 -5.58
CA LEU A 297 2.79 -2.65 -5.79
C LEU A 297 2.33 -2.56 -7.25
N ASN A 298 2.26 -3.70 -7.92
CA ASN A 298 1.52 -3.83 -9.17
C ASN A 298 0.44 -4.88 -8.96
N LYS A 299 -0.81 -4.44 -8.84
CA LYS A 299 -1.97 -5.32 -8.77
C LYS A 299 -2.64 -5.38 -10.14
N THR A 300 -3.20 -6.53 -10.48
CA THR A 300 -3.99 -6.62 -11.71
C THR A 300 -5.32 -5.89 -11.56
N ILE A 301 -5.94 -5.49 -12.68
CA ILE A 301 -7.29 -4.92 -12.69
C ILE A 301 -8.27 -5.85 -11.96
N GLU A 302 -8.18 -7.16 -12.17
CA GLU A 302 -9.04 -8.14 -11.49
C GLU A 302 -8.83 -8.17 -9.97
N GLU A 303 -7.58 -8.13 -9.51
CA GLU A 303 -7.27 -8.08 -8.07
C GLU A 303 -7.81 -6.82 -7.40
N LEU A 304 -7.66 -5.65 -8.06
CA LEU A 304 -8.20 -4.38 -7.57
C LEU A 304 -9.72 -4.40 -7.50
N ILE A 305 -10.39 -4.87 -8.55
CA ILE A 305 -11.86 -4.98 -8.60
C ILE A 305 -12.35 -5.93 -7.50
N ASN A 306 -11.73 -7.10 -7.35
CA ASN A 306 -12.14 -8.08 -6.33
C ASN A 306 -11.93 -7.55 -4.91
N THR A 307 -10.80 -6.88 -4.66
CA THR A 307 -10.50 -6.29 -3.36
C THR A 307 -11.46 -5.14 -3.03
N GLY A 308 -11.64 -4.19 -3.94
CA GLY A 308 -12.57 -3.07 -3.75
C GLY A 308 -14.02 -3.54 -3.57
N THR A 309 -14.48 -4.47 -4.40
CA THR A 309 -15.84 -5.03 -4.32
C THR A 309 -16.08 -5.68 -2.97
N LYS A 310 -15.11 -6.48 -2.49
CA LYS A 310 -15.21 -7.11 -1.17
C LYS A 310 -15.29 -6.07 -0.06
N THR A 311 -14.39 -5.09 -0.06
CA THR A 311 -14.36 -4.01 0.95
C THR A 311 -15.70 -3.26 1.02
N LEU A 312 -16.27 -2.88 -0.13
CA LEU A 312 -17.53 -2.14 -0.16
C LEU A 312 -18.72 -3.03 0.24
N LYS A 313 -18.74 -4.30 -0.18
CA LYS A 313 -19.80 -5.25 0.17
C LYS A 313 -19.82 -5.55 1.68
N ASP A 314 -18.66 -5.70 2.30
CA ASP A 314 -18.52 -5.92 3.75
C ASP A 314 -19.02 -4.71 4.57
N ASN A 315 -19.15 -3.53 3.95
CA ASN A 315 -19.71 -2.31 4.54
C ASN A 315 -21.16 -2.03 4.07
N GLY A 316 -21.86 -3.04 3.55
CA GLY A 316 -23.27 -2.99 3.20
C GLY A 316 -23.59 -2.04 2.04
N ILE A 317 -22.71 -1.95 1.05
CA ILE A 317 -22.97 -1.21 -0.20
C ILE A 317 -23.49 -2.19 -1.25
N ASP A 318 -24.75 -2.03 -1.67
CA ASP A 318 -25.41 -2.96 -2.59
C ASP A 318 -24.81 -2.90 -4.01
N THR A 319 -24.38 -1.72 -4.43
CA THR A 319 -23.75 -1.47 -5.75
C THR A 319 -22.23 -1.68 -5.75
N ALA A 320 -21.68 -2.36 -4.73
CA ALA A 320 -20.23 -2.48 -4.48
C ALA A 320 -19.36 -2.75 -5.72
N ARG A 321 -19.79 -3.67 -6.59
CA ARG A 321 -19.03 -4.01 -7.80
C ARG A 321 -19.05 -2.88 -8.83
N LEU A 322 -20.23 -2.32 -9.10
CA LEU A 322 -20.39 -1.22 -10.05
C LEU A 322 -19.60 0.00 -9.56
N ASP A 323 -19.73 0.35 -8.28
CA ASP A 323 -19.00 1.45 -7.66
C ASP A 323 -17.49 1.24 -7.80
N THR A 324 -16.99 0.03 -7.52
CA THR A 324 -15.57 -0.30 -7.66
C THR A 324 -15.08 -0.15 -9.10
N GLU A 325 -15.85 -0.64 -10.08
CA GLU A 325 -15.52 -0.55 -11.51
C GLU A 325 -15.52 0.91 -11.99
N LEU A 326 -16.46 1.75 -11.53
CA LEU A 326 -16.49 3.17 -11.86
C LEU A 326 -15.31 3.94 -11.25
N LEU A 327 -14.97 3.67 -9.99
CA LEU A 327 -13.84 4.31 -9.32
C LEU A 327 -12.49 3.91 -9.94
N LEU A 328 -12.29 2.62 -10.23
CA LEU A 328 -11.07 2.17 -10.90
C LEU A 328 -10.96 2.75 -12.31
N GLY A 329 -12.05 2.71 -13.08
CA GLY A 329 -12.10 3.26 -14.43
C GLY A 329 -11.75 4.75 -14.46
N ASN A 330 -12.16 5.53 -13.45
CA ASN A 330 -11.78 6.92 -13.32
C ASN A 330 -10.28 7.11 -13.10
N VAL A 331 -9.67 6.33 -12.20
CA VAL A 331 -8.24 6.44 -11.85
C VAL A 331 -7.32 6.08 -13.02
N ILE A 332 -7.70 5.07 -13.81
CA ILE A 332 -6.90 4.63 -14.96
C ILE A 332 -7.34 5.28 -16.28
N GLU A 333 -8.34 6.17 -16.24
CA GLU A 333 -8.95 6.85 -17.39
C GLU A 333 -9.45 5.87 -18.47
N LYS A 334 -10.16 4.83 -18.05
CA LYS A 334 -10.74 3.80 -18.92
C LYS A 334 -12.21 3.58 -18.64
N GLU A 335 -12.95 3.27 -19.71
CA GLU A 335 -14.32 2.84 -19.60
C GLU A 335 -14.43 1.44 -18.98
N ARG A 336 -15.60 1.15 -18.42
CA ARG A 336 -15.92 -0.14 -17.81
C ARG A 336 -15.66 -1.34 -18.72
N LEU A 337 -15.91 -1.20 -20.03
CA LEU A 337 -15.67 -2.28 -21.00
C LEU A 337 -14.19 -2.68 -21.07
N TYR A 338 -13.28 -1.72 -20.91
CA TYR A 338 -11.85 -1.97 -20.87
C TYR A 338 -11.47 -2.85 -19.67
N LEU A 339 -11.99 -2.49 -18.48
CA LEU A 339 -11.73 -3.23 -17.24
C LEU A 339 -12.17 -4.70 -17.33
N ILE A 340 -13.28 -4.95 -18.04
CA ILE A 340 -13.82 -6.30 -18.23
C ILE A 340 -12.94 -7.12 -19.19
N THR A 341 -12.33 -6.48 -20.18
CA THR A 341 -11.57 -7.15 -21.26
C THR A 341 -10.07 -7.26 -20.97
N HIS A 342 -9.52 -6.46 -20.04
CA HIS A 342 -8.08 -6.38 -19.73
C HIS A 342 -7.77 -6.74 -18.27
N LYS A 343 -8.49 -7.72 -17.72
CA LYS A 343 -8.41 -8.12 -16.29
C LYS A 343 -7.00 -8.40 -15.75
N GLU A 344 -6.13 -8.94 -16.59
CA GLU A 344 -4.75 -9.34 -16.23
C GLU A 344 -3.74 -8.19 -16.31
N GLU A 345 -4.14 -7.02 -16.82
CA GLU A 345 -3.27 -5.85 -16.90
C GLU A 345 -2.91 -5.34 -15.51
N THR A 346 -1.62 -5.08 -15.29
CA THR A 346 -1.10 -4.57 -14.02
C THR A 346 -1.19 -3.05 -13.96
N ILE A 347 -1.70 -2.54 -12.84
CA ILE A 347 -1.82 -1.11 -12.57
C ILE A 347 -0.65 -0.66 -11.68
N GLY A 348 -0.08 0.50 -12.00
CA GLY A 348 1.05 1.05 -11.26
C GLY A 348 0.67 1.44 -9.82
N LYS A 349 1.67 1.50 -8.94
CA LYS A 349 1.49 1.83 -7.52
C LYS A 349 0.66 3.08 -7.27
N ASP A 350 1.02 4.20 -7.90
CA ASP A 350 0.40 5.50 -7.61
C ASP A 350 -1.10 5.46 -7.90
N GLN A 351 -1.49 4.78 -8.99
CA GLN A 351 -2.88 4.54 -9.36
C GLN A 351 -3.55 3.54 -8.40
N CYS A 352 -2.84 2.51 -7.92
CA CYS A 352 -3.39 1.63 -6.88
C CYS A 352 -3.69 2.39 -5.59
N ASP A 353 -2.76 3.25 -5.14
CA ASP A 353 -2.90 4.07 -3.94
C ASP A 353 -4.09 5.04 -4.10
N GLU A 354 -4.18 5.76 -5.22
CA GLU A 354 -5.32 6.64 -5.54
C GLU A 354 -6.65 5.87 -5.55
N PHE A 355 -6.70 4.70 -6.18
CA PHE A 355 -7.89 3.84 -6.20
C PHE A 355 -8.34 3.45 -4.78
N PHE A 356 -7.41 3.04 -3.91
CA PHE A 356 -7.76 2.68 -2.54
C PHE A 356 -8.22 3.89 -1.71
N GLU A 357 -7.71 5.09 -1.97
CA GLU A 357 -8.24 6.32 -1.37
C GLU A 357 -9.70 6.57 -1.76
N LEU A 358 -10.07 6.38 -3.04
CA LEU A 358 -11.44 6.50 -3.50
C LEU A 358 -12.36 5.43 -2.89
N ILE A 359 -11.87 4.19 -2.79
CA ILE A 359 -12.59 3.10 -2.12
C ILE A 359 -12.84 3.43 -0.65
N GLU A 360 -11.89 4.04 0.07
CA GLU A 360 -12.10 4.45 1.46
C GLU A 360 -13.14 5.57 1.60
N LYS A 361 -13.18 6.54 0.67
CA LYS A 361 -14.27 7.53 0.62
C LYS A 361 -15.62 6.82 0.44
N ARG A 362 -15.71 5.88 -0.51
CA ARG A 362 -16.96 5.15 -0.76
C ARG A 362 -17.36 4.25 0.40
N ARG A 363 -16.39 3.62 1.08
CA ARG A 363 -16.60 2.79 2.27
C ARG A 363 -17.28 3.58 3.40
N LYS A 364 -17.03 4.88 3.50
CA LYS A 364 -17.69 5.80 4.43
C LYS A 364 -19.09 6.25 3.98
N LYS A 365 -19.65 5.64 2.93
CA LYS A 365 -20.95 5.94 2.30
C LYS A 365 -21.00 7.24 1.49
N MET A 366 -19.87 7.88 1.20
CA MET A 366 -19.85 9.04 0.28
C MET A 366 -20.42 8.62 -1.10
N PRO A 367 -21.38 9.37 -1.68
CA PRO A 367 -21.92 9.08 -3.01
C PRO A 367 -20.83 8.99 -4.08
N VAL A 368 -20.90 7.98 -4.96
CA VAL A 368 -19.92 7.80 -6.06
C VAL A 368 -19.87 9.04 -6.97
N LYS A 369 -21.02 9.66 -7.23
CA LYS A 369 -21.11 10.88 -8.06
C LYS A 369 -20.29 12.05 -7.48
N TYR A 370 -20.23 12.20 -6.16
CA TYR A 370 -19.35 13.20 -5.52
C TYR A 370 -17.88 12.78 -5.53
N ILE A 371 -17.58 11.49 -5.36
CA ILE A 371 -16.20 11.00 -5.42
C ILE A 371 -15.60 11.22 -6.82
N LEU A 372 -16.42 11.01 -7.86
CA LEU A 372 -16.05 11.21 -9.28
C LEU A 372 -16.25 12.64 -9.77
N ASN A 373 -16.86 13.50 -8.95
CA ASN A 373 -17.28 14.84 -9.33
C ASN A 373 -18.09 14.92 -10.64
N LYS A 374 -18.92 13.90 -10.89
CA LYS A 374 -19.63 13.69 -12.16
C LYS A 374 -21.01 13.07 -11.94
N CYS A 375 -22.02 13.61 -12.61
CA CYS A 375 -23.37 13.08 -12.70
C CYS A 375 -23.88 13.23 -14.12
N GLU A 376 -24.43 12.16 -14.70
CA GLU A 376 -25.21 12.25 -15.93
C GLU A 376 -26.65 12.66 -15.58
N PHE A 377 -27.26 13.50 -16.41
CA PHE A 377 -28.64 13.98 -16.29
C PHE A 377 -29.11 14.46 -17.67
N MET A 378 -30.28 14.02 -18.16
CA MET A 378 -30.84 14.39 -19.48
C MET A 378 -29.88 14.15 -20.67
N GLY A 379 -29.04 13.14 -20.60
CA GLY A 379 -28.05 12.81 -21.63
C GLY A 379 -26.81 13.70 -21.61
N ILE A 380 -26.64 14.57 -20.60
CA ILE A 380 -25.49 15.46 -20.47
C ILE A 380 -24.69 15.19 -19.19
N ASP A 381 -23.38 15.36 -19.27
CA ASP A 381 -22.48 15.19 -18.13
C ASP A 381 -22.36 16.48 -17.32
N LEU A 382 -22.85 16.49 -16.08
CA LEU A 382 -22.72 17.58 -15.12
C LEU A 382 -21.59 17.29 -14.11
N HIS A 383 -20.85 18.33 -13.75
CA HIS A 383 -20.00 18.36 -12.57
C HIS A 383 -20.89 18.52 -11.33
N VAL A 384 -20.56 17.76 -10.29
CA VAL A 384 -21.20 17.84 -8.97
C VAL A 384 -20.14 17.74 -7.87
N GLU A 385 -20.40 18.35 -6.72
CA GLU A 385 -19.55 18.24 -5.53
C GLU A 385 -20.41 18.37 -4.27
N GLU A 386 -19.82 18.05 -3.11
CA GLU A 386 -20.49 18.22 -1.82
C GLU A 386 -20.94 19.68 -1.64
N GLY A 387 -22.21 19.89 -1.34
CA GLY A 387 -22.82 21.22 -1.24
C GLY A 387 -23.80 21.59 -2.36
N VAL A 388 -23.97 20.73 -3.37
CA VAL A 388 -25.13 20.77 -4.30
C VAL A 388 -25.90 19.45 -4.26
N LEU A 389 -27.21 19.49 -4.46
CA LEU A 389 -28.01 18.27 -4.62
C LEU A 389 -27.51 17.47 -5.84
N ILE A 390 -27.37 16.16 -5.68
CA ILE A 390 -27.09 15.28 -6.81
C ILE A 390 -28.37 15.18 -7.66
N PRO A 391 -28.34 15.53 -8.96
CA PRO A 391 -29.51 15.42 -9.84
C PRO A 391 -30.12 14.01 -9.79
N ARG A 392 -31.45 13.97 -9.69
CA ARG A 392 -32.25 12.75 -9.57
C ARG A 392 -32.94 12.46 -10.90
N ASP A 393 -33.09 11.17 -11.20
CA ASP A 393 -33.76 10.70 -12.41
C ASP A 393 -35.22 11.20 -12.44
N ASP A 394 -35.90 11.30 -11.29
CA ASP A 394 -37.27 11.86 -11.18
C ASP A 394 -37.34 13.34 -11.62
N THR A 395 -36.26 14.11 -11.45
CA THR A 395 -36.18 15.53 -11.86
C THR A 395 -36.16 15.67 -13.39
N GLU A 396 -35.77 14.63 -14.13
CA GLU A 396 -35.83 14.63 -15.61
C GLU A 396 -37.26 14.80 -16.11
N LEU A 397 -38.24 14.26 -15.38
CA LEU A 397 -39.66 14.39 -15.73
C LEU A 397 -40.12 15.86 -15.69
N LEU A 398 -39.56 16.68 -14.80
CA LEU A 398 -39.86 18.11 -14.72
C LEU A 398 -39.33 18.82 -15.97
N VAL A 399 -38.11 18.49 -16.39
CA VAL A 399 -37.51 19.01 -17.64
C VAL A 399 -38.39 18.63 -18.83
N ASP A 400 -38.79 17.36 -18.93
CA ASP A 400 -39.66 16.85 -20.00
C ASP A 400 -41.01 17.56 -20.06
N GLU A 401 -41.67 17.79 -18.91
CA GLU A 401 -42.96 18.49 -18.90
C GLU A 401 -42.81 19.97 -19.30
N VAL A 402 -41.74 20.63 -18.87
CA VAL A 402 -41.45 22.00 -19.29
C VAL A 402 -41.17 22.06 -20.80
N LEU A 403 -40.43 21.11 -21.36
CA LEU A 403 -40.12 21.04 -22.79
C LEU A 403 -41.36 20.86 -23.69
N LYS A 404 -42.44 20.24 -23.19
CA LYS A 404 -43.71 20.15 -23.93
C LYS A 404 -44.34 21.52 -24.20
N ASN A 405 -43.96 22.53 -23.42
CA ASN A 405 -44.44 23.91 -23.53
C ASN A 405 -43.46 24.83 -24.27
N ILE A 406 -42.36 24.28 -24.81
CA ILE A 406 -41.33 25.02 -25.56
C ILE A 406 -41.12 24.34 -26.90
N SER A 407 -41.64 24.94 -27.96
CA SER A 407 -41.38 24.48 -29.33
C SER A 407 -39.89 24.68 -29.70
N GLU A 408 -39.38 24.00 -30.74
CA GLU A 408 -37.97 24.15 -31.14
C GLU A 408 -37.61 25.58 -31.58
N ASP A 409 -38.58 26.29 -32.16
CA ASP A 409 -38.41 27.64 -32.70
C ASP A 409 -38.75 28.73 -31.66
N ASP A 410 -39.29 28.37 -30.49
CA ASP A 410 -39.70 29.33 -29.47
C ASP A 410 -38.49 30.06 -28.87
N GLU A 411 -38.59 31.39 -28.79
CA GLU A 411 -37.73 32.22 -27.95
C GLU A 411 -38.41 32.45 -26.60
N LYS A 412 -37.79 31.96 -25.52
CA LYS A 412 -38.33 32.06 -24.15
C LYS A 412 -37.27 32.52 -23.17
N GLN A 413 -37.68 33.30 -22.17
CA GLN A 413 -36.92 33.59 -20.96
C GLN A 413 -37.32 32.61 -19.85
N ILE A 414 -36.37 31.80 -19.38
CA ILE A 414 -36.60 30.80 -18.33
C ILE A 414 -35.81 31.17 -17.09
N CYS A 415 -36.40 30.95 -15.91
CA CYS A 415 -35.70 30.97 -14.63
C CYS A 415 -35.72 29.58 -14.03
N ASP A 416 -34.54 29.02 -13.73
CA ASP A 416 -34.35 27.84 -12.89
C ASP A 416 -33.99 28.31 -11.48
N LEU A 417 -34.91 28.12 -10.55
CA LEU A 417 -34.81 28.61 -9.19
C LEU A 417 -34.38 27.50 -8.24
N CYS A 418 -33.48 27.81 -7.30
CA CYS A 418 -32.80 26.82 -6.47
C CYS A 418 -32.00 25.84 -7.34
N CYS A 419 -31.25 26.39 -8.30
CA CYS A 419 -30.71 25.61 -9.41
C CYS A 419 -29.66 24.56 -9.00
N GLY A 420 -29.02 24.69 -7.82
CA GLY A 420 -28.04 23.72 -7.32
C GLY A 420 -26.88 23.52 -8.30
N SER A 421 -26.82 22.38 -8.98
CA SER A 421 -25.81 22.10 -10.02
C SER A 421 -26.11 22.73 -11.38
N GLY A 422 -27.28 23.38 -11.53
CA GLY A 422 -27.81 23.91 -12.78
C GLY A 422 -28.52 22.86 -13.64
N ALA A 423 -28.85 21.68 -13.07
CA ALA A 423 -29.28 20.51 -13.83
C ALA A 423 -30.49 20.79 -14.74
N ILE A 424 -31.53 21.42 -14.22
CA ILE A 424 -32.77 21.68 -14.97
C ILE A 424 -32.49 22.71 -16.08
N GLY A 425 -32.01 23.90 -15.71
CA GLY A 425 -31.84 25.00 -16.66
C GLY A 425 -30.76 24.76 -17.72
N ILE A 426 -29.66 24.10 -17.38
CA ILE A 426 -28.61 23.73 -18.34
C ILE A 426 -29.13 22.67 -19.32
N SER A 427 -29.89 21.67 -18.85
CA SER A 427 -30.50 20.67 -19.73
C SER A 427 -31.52 21.30 -20.68
N LEU A 428 -32.40 22.18 -20.19
CA LEU A 428 -33.32 22.93 -21.03
C LEU A 428 -32.57 23.72 -22.11
N ALA A 429 -31.49 24.41 -21.72
CA ALA A 429 -30.66 25.14 -22.67
C ALA A 429 -30.03 24.20 -23.70
N CYS A 430 -29.44 23.07 -23.30
CA CYS A 430 -28.88 22.10 -24.25
C CYS A 430 -29.92 21.57 -25.25
N LEU A 431 -31.16 21.35 -24.81
CA LEU A 431 -32.25 20.79 -25.63
C LEU A 431 -33.03 21.81 -26.46
N ARG A 432 -32.92 23.12 -26.15
CA ARG A 432 -33.56 24.22 -26.89
C ARG A 432 -32.57 25.36 -27.14
N LYS A 433 -32.28 25.63 -28.41
CA LYS A 433 -31.21 26.58 -28.80
C LYS A 433 -31.60 28.05 -28.60
N ASN A 434 -32.90 28.37 -28.70
CA ASN A 434 -33.40 29.74 -28.75
C ASN A 434 -33.88 30.28 -27.39
N ILE A 435 -33.70 29.53 -26.31
CA ILE A 435 -34.06 30.00 -24.96
C ILE A 435 -32.88 30.66 -24.25
N LYS A 436 -33.20 31.61 -23.38
CA LYS A 436 -32.25 32.15 -22.39
C LYS A 436 -32.66 31.70 -21.00
N VAL A 437 -31.67 31.34 -20.18
CA VAL A 437 -31.90 30.76 -18.86
C VAL A 437 -31.15 31.55 -17.79
N ASP A 438 -31.88 31.97 -16.76
CA ASP A 438 -31.31 32.45 -15.52
C ASP A 438 -31.34 31.36 -14.47
N LEU A 439 -30.17 31.02 -13.95
CA LEU A 439 -29.99 30.07 -12.87
C LEU A 439 -29.82 30.87 -11.56
N LEU A 440 -30.74 30.69 -10.62
CA LEU A 440 -30.76 31.42 -9.35
C LEU A 440 -30.56 30.48 -8.17
N ASP A 441 -29.57 30.79 -7.33
CA ASP A 441 -29.34 30.09 -6.07
C ASP A 441 -28.76 31.04 -5.01
N TYR A 442 -28.85 30.67 -3.74
CA TYR A 442 -28.41 31.50 -2.62
C TYR A 442 -26.98 31.20 -2.17
N TYR A 443 -26.50 29.95 -2.35
CA TYR A 443 -25.25 29.50 -1.72
C TYR A 443 -24.03 29.59 -2.66
N PRO A 444 -22.80 29.77 -2.11
CA PRO A 444 -21.58 29.86 -2.93
C PRO A 444 -21.20 28.58 -3.68
N ILE A 445 -21.58 27.40 -3.18
CA ILE A 445 -21.22 26.13 -3.82
C ILE A 445 -22.05 25.90 -5.10
N PRO A 446 -23.39 26.07 -5.10
CA PRO A 446 -24.18 26.14 -6.33
C PRO A 446 -23.62 27.11 -7.36
N GLU A 447 -23.24 28.34 -6.97
CA GLU A 447 -22.60 29.31 -7.87
C GLU A 447 -21.38 28.71 -8.59
N LYS A 448 -20.43 28.15 -7.83
CA LYS A 448 -19.23 27.54 -8.37
C LYS A 448 -19.56 26.38 -9.33
N VAL A 449 -20.41 25.44 -8.89
CA VAL A 449 -20.74 24.23 -9.67
C VAL A 449 -21.49 24.57 -10.94
N THR A 450 -22.49 25.44 -10.85
CA THR A 450 -23.27 25.89 -12.00
C THR A 450 -22.39 26.59 -13.03
N LEU A 451 -21.48 27.49 -12.61
CA LEU A 451 -20.56 28.16 -13.54
C LEU A 451 -19.66 27.17 -14.28
N ILE A 452 -19.13 26.15 -13.58
CA ILE A 452 -18.36 25.05 -14.21
C ILE A 452 -19.21 24.33 -15.26
N ASN A 453 -20.48 24.04 -14.96
CA ASN A 453 -21.37 23.34 -15.87
C ASN A 453 -21.80 24.19 -17.08
N ILE A 454 -22.01 25.50 -16.91
CA ILE A 454 -22.26 26.43 -18.01
C ILE A 454 -21.08 26.43 -18.98
N GLU A 455 -19.85 26.52 -18.44
CA GLU A 455 -18.63 26.52 -19.25
C GLU A 455 -18.44 25.17 -19.97
N LYS A 456 -18.61 24.06 -19.25
CA LYS A 456 -18.48 22.70 -19.79
C LYS A 456 -19.37 22.44 -20.99
N HIS A 457 -20.57 23.03 -21.02
CA HIS A 457 -21.54 22.87 -22.11
C HIS A 457 -21.57 24.06 -23.10
N ASN A 458 -20.62 25.00 -22.99
CA ASN A 458 -20.50 26.18 -23.87
C ASN A 458 -21.78 27.05 -23.92
N LEU A 459 -22.36 27.34 -22.76
CA LEU A 459 -23.65 28.03 -22.64
C LEU A 459 -23.58 29.50 -22.19
N GLN A 460 -22.37 30.07 -22.08
CA GLN A 460 -22.13 31.39 -21.48
C GLN A 460 -22.90 32.55 -22.14
N GLU A 461 -23.27 32.42 -23.42
CA GLU A 461 -23.99 33.47 -24.16
C GLU A 461 -25.49 33.53 -23.84
N ARG A 462 -26.07 32.46 -23.28
CA ARG A 462 -27.52 32.31 -23.10
C ARG A 462 -27.95 31.75 -21.75
N VAL A 463 -27.01 31.30 -20.95
CA VAL A 463 -27.25 30.85 -19.57
C VAL A 463 -26.41 31.69 -18.63
N SER A 464 -27.05 32.28 -17.63
CA SER A 464 -26.38 33.12 -16.63
C SER A 464 -26.74 32.68 -15.22
N PHE A 465 -25.77 32.76 -14.31
CA PHE A 465 -26.00 32.52 -12.89
C PHE A 465 -26.15 33.85 -12.14
N SER A 466 -27.03 33.91 -11.14
CA SER A 466 -27.10 35.03 -10.21
C SER A 466 -27.39 34.57 -8.79
N LYS A 467 -26.58 35.03 -7.85
CA LYS A 467 -26.79 34.78 -6.42
C LYS A 467 -28.01 35.54 -5.93
N SER A 468 -29.03 34.84 -5.45
CA SER A 468 -30.32 35.42 -5.05
C SER A 468 -30.98 34.64 -3.92
N ASP A 469 -31.70 35.33 -3.03
CA ASP A 469 -32.68 34.70 -2.15
C ASP A 469 -33.98 34.57 -2.94
N LEU A 470 -34.24 33.38 -3.46
CA LEU A 470 -35.34 33.11 -4.39
C LEU A 470 -35.37 34.14 -5.54
N LEU A 471 -36.52 34.76 -5.81
CA LEU A 471 -36.71 35.66 -6.96
C LEU A 471 -36.35 37.13 -6.66
N ASP A 472 -35.77 37.43 -5.50
CA ASP A 472 -35.47 38.81 -5.05
C ASP A 472 -34.70 39.64 -6.08
N VAL A 473 -33.64 39.08 -6.68
CA VAL A 473 -32.81 39.81 -7.65
C VAL A 473 -33.62 40.15 -8.91
N SER A 474 -34.48 39.23 -9.34
CA SER A 474 -35.33 39.40 -10.53
C SER A 474 -36.44 40.41 -10.29
N ILE A 475 -37.04 40.41 -9.10
CA ILE A 475 -38.02 41.42 -8.67
C ILE A 475 -37.38 42.81 -8.66
N LYS A 476 -36.21 42.96 -8.02
CA LYS A 476 -35.48 44.25 -7.96
C LYS A 476 -35.08 44.75 -9.34
N ALA A 477 -34.74 43.85 -10.26
CA ALA A 477 -34.42 44.17 -11.64
C ALA A 477 -35.65 44.36 -12.54
N SER A 478 -36.87 44.14 -12.03
CA SER A 478 -38.10 44.09 -12.83
C SER A 478 -37.99 43.15 -14.05
N LYS A 479 -37.26 42.04 -13.88
CA LYS A 479 -37.06 41.04 -14.93
C LYS A 479 -38.33 40.19 -15.09
N LYS A 480 -38.60 39.78 -16.33
CA LYS A 480 -39.76 38.97 -16.67
C LYS A 480 -39.36 37.64 -17.30
N TYR A 481 -40.07 36.57 -16.92
CA TYR A 481 -39.87 35.22 -17.42
C TYR A 481 -41.16 34.66 -18.02
N ASP A 482 -40.99 33.84 -19.06
CA ASP A 482 -42.07 33.05 -19.64
C ASP A 482 -42.30 31.76 -18.86
N ILE A 483 -41.24 31.22 -18.24
CA ILE A 483 -41.28 29.99 -17.46
C ILE A 483 -40.39 30.14 -16.23
N ILE A 484 -40.92 29.81 -15.06
CA ILE A 484 -40.16 29.59 -13.84
C ILE A 484 -40.28 28.11 -13.49
N VAL A 485 -39.13 27.46 -13.35
CA VAL A 485 -39.03 26.05 -12.96
C VAL A 485 -38.18 25.95 -11.69
N SER A 486 -38.53 25.04 -10.80
CA SER A 486 -37.77 24.85 -9.56
C SER A 486 -37.92 23.43 -9.03
N ASN A 487 -36.81 22.87 -8.54
CA ASN A 487 -36.82 21.78 -7.58
C ASN A 487 -36.38 22.35 -6.22
N PRO A 488 -37.29 22.99 -5.46
CA PRO A 488 -36.92 23.61 -4.19
C PRO A 488 -36.77 22.56 -3.09
N PRO A 489 -36.12 22.89 -1.96
CA PRO A 489 -36.13 22.03 -0.78
C PRO A 489 -37.57 21.79 -0.30
N TYR A 490 -37.95 20.51 -0.14
CA TYR A 490 -39.33 20.12 0.15
C TYR A 490 -39.49 19.06 1.25
N ILE A 491 -38.39 18.55 1.81
CA ILE A 491 -38.44 17.49 2.83
C ILE A 491 -38.75 18.12 4.18
N GLU A 492 -39.68 17.52 4.92
CA GLU A 492 -39.99 17.91 6.30
C GLU A 492 -38.77 17.70 7.21
N GLU A 493 -38.49 18.64 8.10
CA GLU A 493 -37.27 18.63 8.91
C GLU A 493 -37.13 17.37 9.79
N GLU A 494 -38.24 16.81 10.28
CA GLU A 494 -38.27 15.56 11.06
C GLU A 494 -38.03 14.29 10.22
N GLU A 495 -38.15 14.37 8.90
CA GLU A 495 -37.93 13.24 8.00
C GLU A 495 -36.47 13.13 7.52
N ILE A 496 -35.71 14.24 7.55
CA ILE A 496 -34.31 14.27 7.11
C ILE A 496 -33.46 13.29 7.92
N GLU A 497 -33.72 13.15 9.23
CA GLU A 497 -32.98 12.22 10.08
C GLU A 497 -33.20 10.74 9.72
N LYS A 498 -34.25 10.42 8.96
CA LYS A 498 -34.63 9.06 8.56
C LYS A 498 -34.15 8.72 7.13
N LEU A 499 -33.53 9.66 6.44
CA LEU A 499 -33.01 9.45 5.08
C LEU A 499 -31.85 8.45 5.10
N MET A 500 -31.54 7.91 3.92
CA MET A 500 -30.39 7.04 3.74
C MET A 500 -29.09 7.77 4.11
N ASP A 501 -28.14 7.02 4.67
CA ASP A 501 -26.85 7.53 5.17
C ASP A 501 -26.09 8.40 4.17
N ASP A 502 -26.15 8.06 2.89
CA ASP A 502 -25.45 8.78 1.81
C ASP A 502 -26.10 10.14 1.51
N VAL A 503 -27.43 10.24 1.61
CA VAL A 503 -28.17 11.51 1.48
C VAL A 503 -28.02 12.33 2.76
N GLN A 504 -28.32 11.75 3.92
CA GLN A 504 -28.33 12.44 5.21
C GLN A 504 -26.96 13.05 5.57
N LYS A 505 -25.87 12.33 5.29
CA LYS A 505 -24.52 12.74 5.74
C LYS A 505 -23.80 13.65 4.76
N TYR A 506 -24.09 13.57 3.46
CA TYR A 506 -23.28 14.21 2.42
C TYR A 506 -24.05 15.22 1.56
N GLU A 507 -25.37 15.09 1.42
CA GLU A 507 -26.13 16.09 0.68
C GLU A 507 -26.46 17.28 1.59
N PRO A 508 -26.39 18.52 1.06
CA PRO A 508 -26.53 19.70 1.88
C PRO A 508 -27.94 19.79 2.47
N HIS A 509 -28.03 19.90 3.79
CA HIS A 509 -29.29 20.11 4.51
C HIS A 509 -30.11 21.27 3.92
N THR A 510 -29.43 22.31 3.44
CA THR A 510 -30.03 23.50 2.81
C THR A 510 -30.71 23.21 1.48
N ALA A 511 -30.39 22.10 0.80
CA ALA A 511 -31.09 21.66 -0.42
C ALA A 511 -32.22 20.65 -0.12
N LEU A 512 -32.28 20.11 1.10
CA LEU A 512 -33.26 19.09 1.50
C LEU A 512 -34.43 19.70 2.28
N SER A 513 -34.14 20.53 3.29
CA SER A 513 -35.13 21.01 4.25
C SER A 513 -36.08 22.05 3.65
N GLY A 514 -37.35 21.67 3.52
CA GLY A 514 -38.46 22.55 3.14
C GLY A 514 -39.18 23.22 4.33
N GLY A 515 -38.61 23.13 5.54
CA GLY A 515 -39.20 23.61 6.78
C GLY A 515 -40.04 22.56 7.51
N ILE A 516 -40.91 23.02 8.42
CA ILE A 516 -41.68 22.13 9.31
C ILE A 516 -42.65 21.24 8.52
N ASP A 517 -43.34 21.80 7.53
CA ASP A 517 -44.32 21.09 6.69
C ASP A 517 -43.81 20.81 5.26
N GLY A 518 -42.53 21.12 4.98
CA GLY A 518 -41.93 20.98 3.66
C GLY A 518 -42.45 21.99 2.61
N LEU A 519 -43.31 22.96 3.00
CA LEU A 519 -44.00 23.84 2.06
C LEU A 519 -43.51 25.30 2.04
N ASP A 520 -42.51 25.65 2.85
CA ASP A 520 -42.10 27.05 3.04
C ASP A 520 -41.58 27.70 1.76
N PHE A 521 -40.82 26.95 0.97
CA PHE A 521 -40.31 27.44 -0.32
C PHE A 521 -41.44 27.62 -1.34
N TYR A 522 -42.35 26.66 -1.51
CA TYR A 522 -43.48 26.81 -2.42
C TYR A 522 -44.32 28.05 -2.10
N LYS A 523 -44.64 28.28 -0.82
CA LYS A 523 -45.40 29.46 -0.39
C LYS A 523 -44.70 30.76 -0.81
N LYS A 524 -43.39 30.88 -0.62
CA LYS A 524 -42.62 32.08 -0.98
C LYS A 524 -42.51 32.24 -2.50
N ILE A 525 -42.17 31.17 -3.22
CA ILE A 525 -41.94 31.22 -4.67
C ILE A 525 -43.25 31.55 -5.39
N VAL A 526 -44.37 30.90 -5.04
CA VAL A 526 -45.66 31.19 -5.68
C VAL A 526 -46.04 32.67 -5.46
N ASN A 527 -45.83 33.23 -4.28
CA ASN A 527 -46.07 34.67 -4.04
C ASN A 527 -45.20 35.58 -4.90
N GLN A 528 -43.88 35.33 -4.93
CA GLN A 528 -42.92 36.16 -5.66
C GLN A 528 -43.06 36.02 -7.19
N SER A 529 -43.43 34.84 -7.68
CA SER A 529 -43.53 34.51 -9.10
C SER A 529 -44.51 35.41 -9.86
N ILE A 530 -45.58 35.88 -9.22
CA ILE A 530 -46.60 36.76 -9.82
C ILE A 530 -45.97 38.08 -10.28
N GLU A 531 -44.93 38.56 -9.59
CA GLU A 531 -44.26 39.82 -9.91
C GLU A 531 -43.32 39.69 -11.12
N VAL A 532 -42.83 38.49 -11.42
CA VAL A 532 -41.78 38.24 -12.42
C VAL A 532 -42.21 37.34 -13.57
N LEU A 533 -43.38 36.72 -13.53
CA LEU A 533 -43.95 36.02 -14.68
C LEU A 533 -44.59 37.00 -15.67
N ASN A 534 -44.53 36.65 -16.95
CA ASN A 534 -45.36 37.23 -18.02
C ASN A 534 -46.81 36.74 -17.91
N GLU A 535 -47.74 37.41 -18.60
CA GLU A 535 -49.11 36.91 -18.77
C GLU A 535 -49.09 35.54 -19.48
N ASN A 536 -49.81 34.55 -18.94
CA ASN A 536 -49.77 33.13 -19.33
C ASN A 536 -48.42 32.43 -19.10
N GLY A 537 -47.53 33.05 -18.30
CA GLY A 537 -46.27 32.46 -17.90
C GLY A 537 -46.45 31.21 -17.06
N ILE A 538 -45.52 30.27 -17.16
CA ILE A 538 -45.60 28.95 -16.54
C ILE A 538 -44.85 28.93 -15.21
N LEU A 539 -45.45 28.34 -14.19
CA LEU A 539 -44.75 27.94 -12.97
C LEU A 539 -44.79 26.42 -12.85
N ALA A 540 -43.62 25.80 -12.71
CA ALA A 540 -43.47 24.35 -12.62
C ALA A 540 -42.56 23.97 -11.44
N PHE A 541 -43.00 22.99 -10.64
CA PHE A 541 -42.28 22.50 -9.47
C PHE A 541 -42.07 20.99 -9.52
N GLU A 542 -40.91 20.52 -9.06
CA GLU A 542 -40.81 19.19 -8.43
C GLU A 542 -41.36 19.27 -7.00
N ILE A 543 -42.04 18.20 -6.58
CA ILE A 543 -42.67 18.07 -5.26
C ILE A 543 -42.41 16.70 -4.62
N GLY A 544 -42.58 16.64 -3.29
CA GLY A 544 -42.72 15.39 -2.56
C GLY A 544 -44.02 14.66 -2.91
N TYR A 545 -44.01 13.33 -2.80
CA TYR A 545 -45.10 12.44 -3.24
C TYR A 545 -46.46 12.69 -2.57
N ASN A 546 -46.48 13.36 -1.43
CA ASN A 546 -47.66 13.70 -0.63
C ASN A 546 -48.08 15.18 -0.73
N GLN A 547 -47.33 16.02 -1.46
CA GLN A 547 -47.50 17.48 -1.47
C GLN A 547 -48.35 18.00 -2.64
N GLY A 548 -48.71 17.15 -3.61
CA GLY A 548 -49.42 17.53 -4.84
C GLY A 548 -50.67 18.37 -4.63
N LYS A 549 -51.54 17.96 -3.71
CA LYS A 549 -52.77 18.70 -3.40
C LYS A 549 -52.48 20.07 -2.78
N ALA A 550 -51.53 20.14 -1.83
CA ALA A 550 -51.23 21.37 -1.11
C ALA A 550 -50.60 22.43 -2.03
N VAL A 551 -49.59 22.03 -2.83
CA VAL A 551 -48.92 22.93 -3.78
C VAL A 551 -49.88 23.38 -4.88
N LYS A 552 -50.74 22.48 -5.37
CA LYS A 552 -51.81 22.85 -6.31
C LYS A 552 -52.73 23.93 -5.74
N SER A 553 -53.23 23.76 -4.51
CA SER A 553 -54.09 24.76 -3.88
C SER A 553 -53.39 26.10 -3.68
N LEU A 554 -52.10 26.12 -3.30
CA LEU A 554 -51.31 27.35 -3.17
C LEU A 554 -51.24 28.14 -4.50
N MET A 555 -51.07 27.43 -5.63
CA MET A 555 -51.05 28.04 -6.96
C MET A 555 -52.44 28.57 -7.35
N GLU A 556 -53.50 27.78 -7.16
CA GLU A 556 -54.88 28.17 -7.48
C GLU A 556 -55.33 29.40 -6.66
N GLU A 557 -54.95 29.49 -5.38
CA GLU A 557 -55.21 30.65 -4.51
C GLU A 557 -54.56 31.95 -5.02
N LYS A 558 -53.51 31.83 -5.85
CA LYS A 558 -52.81 32.95 -6.49
C LYS A 558 -53.19 33.16 -7.96
N ASN A 559 -54.35 32.61 -8.35
CA ASN A 559 -54.95 32.74 -9.68
C ASN A 559 -54.19 32.02 -10.81
N PHE A 560 -53.28 31.10 -10.50
CA PHE A 560 -52.76 30.21 -11.53
C PHE A 560 -53.89 29.30 -12.04
N LYS A 561 -53.98 29.15 -13.35
CA LYS A 561 -54.97 28.35 -14.07
C LYS A 561 -54.36 27.04 -14.56
N ASP A 562 -55.25 26.10 -14.88
CA ASP A 562 -54.90 24.78 -15.42
C ASP A 562 -53.83 24.04 -14.61
N VAL A 563 -53.92 24.16 -13.27
CA VAL A 563 -52.94 23.56 -12.37
C VAL A 563 -53.10 22.03 -12.36
N ARG A 564 -52.08 21.36 -12.89
CA ARG A 564 -52.02 19.90 -13.04
C ARG A 564 -50.99 19.33 -12.09
N VAL A 565 -51.35 18.20 -11.46
CA VAL A 565 -50.43 17.35 -10.71
C VAL A 565 -50.09 16.16 -11.61
N ILE A 566 -48.81 16.00 -11.92
CA ILE A 566 -48.29 14.97 -12.80
C ILE A 566 -47.53 13.96 -11.96
N LYS A 567 -47.74 12.68 -12.30
CA LYS A 567 -47.18 11.55 -11.59
C LYS A 567 -45.91 11.03 -12.25
N ASP A 568 -45.01 10.51 -11.45
CA ASP A 568 -43.83 9.79 -11.92
C ASP A 568 -44.18 8.37 -12.44
N PHE A 569 -43.15 7.64 -12.91
CA PHE A 569 -43.31 6.28 -13.41
C PHE A 569 -43.76 5.29 -12.33
N ALA A 570 -43.58 5.62 -11.04
CA ALA A 570 -44.09 4.85 -9.90
C ALA A 570 -45.54 5.25 -9.52
N SER A 571 -46.18 6.13 -10.31
CA SER A 571 -47.55 6.63 -10.09
C SER A 571 -47.72 7.49 -8.83
N LEU A 572 -46.63 8.05 -8.30
CA LEU A 572 -46.62 9.01 -7.20
C LEU A 572 -46.65 10.44 -7.75
N ASP A 573 -47.26 11.37 -7.01
CA ASP A 573 -47.29 12.79 -7.41
C ASP A 573 -45.85 13.34 -7.41
N ARG A 574 -45.42 14.00 -8.49
CA ARG A 574 -44.02 14.45 -8.61
C ARG A 574 -43.88 15.87 -9.10
N ILE A 575 -44.80 16.33 -9.94
CA ILE A 575 -44.73 17.66 -10.55
C ILE A 575 -46.04 18.39 -10.37
N VAL A 576 -45.97 19.69 -10.08
CA VAL A 576 -47.12 20.60 -10.18
C VAL A 576 -46.78 21.70 -11.18
N ILE A 577 -47.65 21.90 -12.17
CA ILE A 577 -47.46 22.89 -13.23
C ILE A 577 -48.77 23.67 -13.47
N GLY A 578 -48.66 24.97 -13.71
CA GLY A 578 -49.80 25.84 -14.02
C GLY A 578 -49.37 27.16 -14.67
N HIS A 579 -50.35 27.96 -15.11
CA HIS A 579 -50.13 29.20 -15.85
C HIS A 579 -50.74 30.40 -15.13
N LEU A 580 -50.03 31.53 -15.05
CA LEU A 580 -50.56 32.79 -14.48
C LEU A 580 -51.50 33.49 -15.47
#